data_AF-A0A9W9TJC2-F1
#
_entry.id   AF-A0A9W9TJC2-F1
#
_cell.length_a   1.000
_cell.length_b   1.000
_cell.length_c   1.000
_cell.angle_alpha   90.00
_cell.angle_beta   90.00
_cell.angle_gamma   90.00
#
_symmetry.space_group_name_H-M   'P 1'
#
loop_
_entity.id
_entity.type
_entity.pdbx_description
1 polymer ?
#
loop_
_entity_poly.entity_id
_entity_poly.type
_entity_poly.pdbx_seq_one_letter_code
_entity_poly.pdbx_strand_id
1 'polypeptide(L)'
;MAKQIYIGIVGVGEVGNALLSQLGQIPNPQPKVILLSRSSQALLTLPPSYEPSIPLTNWEDAAATPSITKTAALTPQEIANHLISAPGPAILVDNTSSLTLSQSYPFFLKQGISIVTPNKKGFSYDISLFNDIFASAAEGNALVYHTATVGGSLPVLPTLRNLIANGDEIIRIEGVLSGTLSLLFDEYVPASGTSDQTWSSLVNHALKIGFMEPDPRDDLNGMDFARKLSILARVAGLHIAGPETFPVQSLIPDELSQMAAAKEEAVRQDKVLRYIGSIDFTSQKIKVGLEHIEKDDPIAKLNGSQIVSIYTKRDPVNPVILKGGGGGGEITARCVMSDLLQWLSMRMLVIDPASGPPRKISLNAHPPPLQLTIKMASQDSSSFQGSTGAFTIHYFATASQYTNKNTERLPAPLPLSRLYPLLEERYPGITTKVLGTCSLSLEGDYVDVEEDAERVIQAGEEVAVIPPVSSG
;
A
#
# COMPACT_ATOMS: atom_id res chain seq x y z
N MET A 1 -4.63 -20.17 28.15
CA MET A 1 -3.42 -19.96 27.31
C MET A 1 -3.86 -19.55 25.92
N ALA A 2 -3.30 -18.48 25.35
CA ALA A 2 -3.57 -18.12 23.96
C ALA A 2 -3.17 -19.30 23.05
N LYS A 3 -4.01 -19.67 22.09
CA LYS A 3 -3.68 -20.75 21.15
C LYS A 3 -2.49 -20.30 20.29
N GLN A 4 -1.48 -21.16 20.14
CA GLN A 4 -0.41 -20.95 19.17
C GLN A 4 -1.01 -20.93 17.77
N ILE A 5 -0.57 -19.97 16.97
CA ILE A 5 -1.04 -19.75 15.60
C ILE A 5 0.07 -20.09 14.61
N TYR A 6 -0.32 -20.65 13.47
CA TYR A 6 0.55 -21.17 12.42
C TYR A 6 0.29 -20.46 11.09
N ILE A 7 1.35 -20.05 10.41
CA ILE A 7 1.30 -19.30 9.16
C ILE A 7 2.06 -20.06 8.07
N GLY A 8 1.43 -20.26 6.92
CA GLY A 8 2.11 -20.60 5.68
C GLY A 8 2.08 -19.42 4.72
N ILE A 9 3.25 -18.98 4.26
CA ILE A 9 3.39 -17.86 3.33
C ILE A 9 3.79 -18.40 1.97
N VAL A 10 3.01 -18.07 0.95
CA VAL A 10 3.32 -18.37 -0.45
C VAL A 10 3.57 -17.04 -1.15
N GLY A 11 4.71 -16.91 -1.82
CA GLY A 11 5.16 -15.62 -2.35
C GLY A 11 6.02 -14.87 -1.33
N VAL A 12 7.30 -14.81 -1.63
CA VAL A 12 8.36 -14.16 -0.83
C VAL A 12 9.25 -13.33 -1.77
N GLY A 13 8.57 -12.59 -2.65
CA GLY A 13 9.13 -11.47 -3.40
C GLY A 13 9.08 -10.20 -2.54
N GLU A 14 8.82 -9.04 -3.16
CA GLU A 14 8.80 -7.74 -2.48
C GLU A 14 7.81 -7.72 -1.30
N VAL A 15 6.53 -7.99 -1.56
CA VAL A 15 5.46 -8.01 -0.53
C VAL A 15 5.74 -9.06 0.57
N GLY A 16 6.17 -10.25 0.18
CA GLY A 16 6.38 -11.33 1.15
C GLY A 16 7.57 -11.11 2.08
N ASN A 17 8.68 -10.55 1.58
CA ASN A 17 9.83 -10.19 2.43
C ASN A 17 9.50 -8.99 3.34
N ALA A 18 8.77 -8.00 2.83
CA ALA A 18 8.25 -6.91 3.64
C ALA A 18 7.34 -7.43 4.76
N LEU A 19 6.43 -8.36 4.46
CA LEU A 19 5.57 -8.99 5.45
C LEU A 19 6.37 -9.74 6.53
N LEU A 20 7.38 -10.52 6.14
CA LEU A 20 8.26 -11.23 7.08
C LEU A 20 8.96 -10.25 8.04
N SER A 21 9.46 -9.14 7.50
CA SER A 21 10.09 -8.08 8.30
C SER A 21 9.09 -7.45 9.28
N GLN A 22 7.87 -7.20 8.85
CA GLN A 22 6.80 -6.65 9.68
C GLN A 22 6.34 -7.65 10.76
N LEU A 23 6.28 -8.94 10.46
CA LEU A 23 5.95 -10.00 11.43
C LEU A 23 6.93 -10.01 12.60
N GLY A 24 8.22 -9.77 12.33
CA GLY A 24 9.25 -9.73 13.36
C GLY A 24 9.11 -8.58 14.35
N GLN A 25 8.31 -7.57 14.03
CA GLN A 25 8.06 -6.39 14.87
C GLN A 25 6.86 -6.56 15.81
N ILE A 26 6.06 -7.62 15.66
CA ILE A 26 4.88 -7.85 16.49
C ILE A 26 5.31 -8.33 17.90
N PRO A 27 4.70 -7.81 18.98
CA PRO A 27 4.99 -8.26 20.33
C PRO A 27 4.56 -9.72 20.55
N ASN A 28 5.19 -10.38 21.52
CA ASN A 28 4.87 -11.77 21.87
C ASN A 28 3.46 -11.94 22.46
N PRO A 29 2.80 -13.11 22.25
CA PRO A 29 3.30 -14.27 21.50
C PRO A 29 3.23 -14.07 19.98
N GLN A 30 4.34 -14.32 19.29
CA GLN A 30 4.39 -14.25 17.83
C GLN A 30 3.76 -15.50 17.18
N PRO A 31 3.10 -15.34 16.01
CA PRO A 31 2.67 -16.48 15.22
C PRO A 31 3.88 -17.24 14.65
N LYS A 32 3.76 -18.55 14.50
CA LYS A 32 4.82 -19.40 13.95
C LYS A 32 4.70 -19.48 12.44
N VAL A 33 5.71 -19.02 11.72
CA VAL A 33 5.85 -19.31 10.29
C VAL A 33 6.37 -20.74 10.14
N ILE A 34 5.57 -21.59 9.50
CA ILE A 34 5.86 -23.04 9.35
C ILE A 34 6.04 -23.48 7.89
N LEU A 35 5.72 -22.60 6.96
CA LEU A 35 5.88 -22.83 5.53
C LEU A 35 6.22 -21.51 4.85
N LEU A 36 7.30 -21.50 4.06
CA LEU A 36 7.62 -20.47 3.08
C LEU A 36 7.72 -21.12 1.71
N SER A 37 6.94 -20.67 0.72
CA SER A 37 6.96 -21.24 -0.63
C SER A 37 7.21 -20.16 -1.68
N ARG A 38 8.11 -20.45 -2.62
CA ARG A 38 8.31 -19.70 -3.88
C ARG A 38 8.07 -20.62 -5.08
N SER A 39 8.10 -20.06 -6.28
CA SER A 39 7.91 -20.79 -7.54
C SER A 39 8.91 -21.93 -7.79
N SER A 40 10.08 -21.91 -7.14
CA SER A 40 11.16 -22.90 -7.34
C SER A 40 11.38 -23.85 -6.16
N GLN A 41 10.99 -23.46 -4.94
CA GLN A 41 11.36 -24.16 -3.71
C GLN A 41 10.41 -23.81 -2.56
N ALA A 42 10.39 -24.67 -1.55
CA ALA A 42 9.71 -24.39 -0.28
C ALA A 42 10.55 -24.79 0.93
N LEU A 43 10.33 -24.10 2.05
CA LEU A 43 10.84 -24.43 3.37
C LEU A 43 9.68 -24.83 4.27
N LEU A 44 9.87 -25.90 5.04
CA LEU A 44 8.85 -26.50 5.90
C LEU A 44 9.45 -26.80 7.28
N THR A 45 8.75 -26.43 8.35
CA THR A 45 9.07 -26.93 9.70
C THR A 45 8.35 -28.26 9.91
N LEU A 46 9.05 -29.25 10.46
CA LEU A 46 8.51 -30.62 10.53
C LEU A 46 7.55 -30.84 11.71
N PRO A 47 6.48 -31.65 11.52
CA PRO A 47 5.65 -32.12 12.62
C PRO A 47 6.42 -33.10 13.54
N PRO A 48 5.98 -33.32 14.79
CA PRO A 48 4.79 -32.75 15.43
C PRO A 48 5.07 -31.41 16.14
N SER A 49 6.34 -31.04 16.33
CA SER A 49 6.71 -29.86 17.13
C SER A 49 6.51 -28.56 16.38
N TYR A 50 6.72 -28.55 15.06
CA TYR A 50 6.83 -27.31 14.26
C TYR A 50 7.82 -26.33 14.90
N GLU A 51 8.92 -26.87 15.44
CA GLU A 51 10.00 -26.14 16.13
C GLU A 51 11.38 -26.47 15.54
N PRO A 52 12.24 -25.46 15.32
CA PRO A 52 11.95 -24.03 15.47
C PRO A 52 11.00 -23.54 14.36
N SER A 53 10.33 -22.40 14.56
CA SER A 53 9.68 -21.69 13.46
C SER A 53 10.71 -21.25 12.41
N ILE A 54 10.28 -21.09 11.16
CA ILE A 54 11.14 -20.51 10.13
C ILE A 54 11.52 -19.08 10.56
N PRO A 55 12.83 -18.74 10.57
CA PRO A 55 13.28 -17.37 10.86
C PRO A 55 12.59 -16.35 9.97
N LEU A 56 12.27 -15.18 10.51
CA LEU A 56 11.64 -14.08 9.76
C LEU A 56 12.66 -13.23 9.00
N THR A 57 13.93 -13.35 9.37
CA THR A 57 15.08 -12.71 8.71
C THR A 57 16.08 -13.80 8.30
N ASN A 58 16.82 -13.57 7.21
CA ASN A 58 17.79 -14.52 6.66
C ASN A 58 17.21 -15.93 6.50
N TRP A 59 15.94 -16.00 6.12
CA TRP A 59 15.17 -17.22 6.10
C TRP A 59 15.69 -18.18 5.01
N GLU A 60 16.38 -17.66 3.99
CA GLU A 60 17.15 -18.40 2.98
C GLU A 60 18.08 -19.46 3.60
N ASP A 61 18.73 -19.09 4.70
CA ASP A 61 19.73 -19.92 5.38
C ASP A 61 19.09 -20.92 6.34
N ALA A 62 17.77 -20.84 6.55
CA ALA A 62 17.05 -21.66 7.51
C ALA A 62 17.15 -23.16 7.20
N ALA A 63 17.38 -23.53 5.94
CA ALA A 63 17.60 -24.91 5.51
C ALA A 63 18.83 -25.58 6.14
N ALA A 64 19.77 -24.79 6.72
CA ALA A 64 20.87 -25.34 7.51
C ALA A 64 20.42 -25.91 8.87
N THR A 65 19.20 -25.59 9.32
CA THR A 65 18.63 -26.10 10.56
C THR A 65 18.03 -27.49 10.33
N PRO A 66 18.45 -28.56 11.05
CA PRO A 66 17.99 -29.93 10.79
C PRO A 66 16.47 -30.15 10.84
N SER A 67 15.74 -29.34 11.61
CA SER A 67 14.28 -29.42 11.74
C SER A 67 13.50 -28.63 10.66
N ILE A 68 14.21 -27.97 9.73
CA ILE A 68 13.65 -27.22 8.61
C ILE A 68 14.05 -27.92 7.31
N THR A 69 13.06 -28.40 6.57
CA THR A 69 13.29 -29.12 5.31
C THR A 69 13.14 -28.17 4.14
N LYS A 70 14.14 -28.18 3.25
CA LYS A 70 14.08 -27.55 1.93
C LYS A 70 13.59 -28.55 0.89
N THR A 71 12.58 -28.18 0.12
CA THR A 71 11.96 -29.00 -0.92
C THR A 71 11.82 -28.22 -2.22
N ALA A 72 11.40 -28.89 -3.30
CA ALA A 72 10.96 -28.24 -4.52
C ALA A 72 9.70 -27.38 -4.27
N ALA A 73 9.23 -26.67 -5.29
CA ALA A 73 7.96 -25.96 -5.21
C ALA A 73 6.82 -26.93 -4.87
N LEU A 74 5.92 -26.50 -3.99
CA LEU A 74 4.80 -27.31 -3.52
C LEU A 74 3.55 -27.03 -4.34
N THR A 75 2.77 -28.08 -4.57
CA THR A 75 1.41 -27.95 -5.09
C THR A 75 0.49 -27.34 -4.02
N PRO A 76 -0.64 -26.71 -4.42
CA PRO A 76 -1.63 -26.23 -3.47
C PRO A 76 -2.12 -27.30 -2.47
N GLN A 77 -2.24 -28.55 -2.93
CA GLN A 77 -2.64 -29.68 -2.10
C GLN A 77 -1.61 -29.99 -1.01
N GLU A 78 -0.32 -29.99 -1.34
CA GLU A 78 0.76 -30.24 -0.38
C GLU A 78 0.84 -29.12 0.66
N ILE A 79 0.68 -27.86 0.23
CA ILE A 79 0.63 -26.70 1.13
C ILE A 79 -0.53 -26.85 2.12
N ALA A 80 -1.74 -27.19 1.64
CA ALA A 80 -2.90 -27.38 2.49
C ALA A 80 -2.69 -28.52 3.50
N ASN A 81 -2.19 -29.67 3.05
CA ASN A 81 -1.94 -30.83 3.92
C ASN A 81 -0.97 -30.48 5.06
N HIS A 82 0.07 -29.70 4.75
CA HIS A 82 1.02 -29.23 5.76
C HIS A 82 0.37 -28.31 6.80
N LEU A 83 -0.49 -27.39 6.36
CA LEU A 83 -1.20 -26.45 7.24
C LEU A 83 -2.28 -27.12 8.09
N ILE A 84 -3.03 -28.09 7.55
CA ILE A 84 -4.05 -28.87 8.28
C ILE A 84 -3.41 -29.67 9.41
N SER A 85 -2.17 -30.13 9.20
CA SER A 85 -1.44 -30.93 10.18
C SER A 85 -0.92 -30.13 11.38
N ALA A 86 -1.03 -28.79 11.34
CA ALA A 86 -0.62 -27.94 12.45
C ALA A 86 -1.52 -28.18 13.69
N PRO A 87 -0.97 -28.19 14.92
CA PRO A 87 -1.74 -28.53 16.12
C PRO A 87 -2.66 -27.39 16.61
N GLY A 88 -2.75 -26.29 15.87
CA GLY A 88 -3.56 -25.11 16.18
C GLY A 88 -4.04 -24.41 14.92
N PRO A 89 -4.74 -23.27 15.05
CA PRO A 89 -5.26 -22.53 13.91
C PRO A 89 -4.15 -22.18 12.92
N ALA A 90 -4.38 -22.53 11.65
CA ALA A 90 -3.47 -22.24 10.55
C ALA A 90 -4.10 -21.27 9.55
N ILE A 91 -3.26 -20.44 8.94
CA ILE A 91 -3.66 -19.50 7.90
C ILE A 91 -2.69 -19.55 6.72
N LEU A 92 -3.25 -19.49 5.52
CA LEU A 92 -2.51 -19.26 4.29
C LEU A 92 -2.40 -17.76 4.03
N VAL A 93 -1.18 -17.28 3.85
CA VAL A 93 -0.90 -15.94 3.34
C VAL A 93 -0.37 -16.06 1.92
N ASP A 94 -1.22 -15.78 0.93
CA ASP A 94 -0.82 -15.79 -0.48
C ASP A 94 -0.42 -14.37 -0.88
N ASN A 95 0.89 -14.10 -1.01
CA ASN A 95 1.46 -12.85 -1.52
C ASN A 95 1.88 -12.95 -2.99
N THR A 96 1.23 -13.81 -3.77
CA THR A 96 1.48 -13.97 -5.22
C THR A 96 0.43 -13.26 -6.06
N SER A 97 0.63 -13.27 -7.37
CA SER A 97 -0.40 -12.98 -8.38
C SER A 97 -0.82 -14.24 -9.14
N SER A 98 -0.72 -15.43 -8.52
CA SER A 98 -0.97 -16.72 -9.17
C SER A 98 -2.47 -16.99 -9.32
N LEU A 99 -2.94 -17.20 -10.55
CA LEU A 99 -4.32 -17.64 -10.79
C LEU A 99 -4.53 -19.06 -10.26
N THR A 100 -3.60 -19.96 -10.54
CA THR A 100 -3.66 -21.37 -10.13
C THR A 100 -3.80 -21.54 -8.62
N LEU A 101 -3.08 -20.72 -7.83
CA LEU A 101 -3.21 -20.74 -6.38
C LEU A 101 -4.58 -20.18 -5.95
N SER A 102 -5.02 -19.07 -6.53
CA SER A 102 -6.33 -18.49 -6.21
C SER A 102 -7.52 -19.41 -6.56
N GLN A 103 -7.41 -20.17 -7.66
CA GLN A 103 -8.40 -21.21 -8.03
C GLN A 103 -8.45 -22.36 -7.02
N SER A 104 -7.39 -22.55 -6.24
CA SER A 104 -7.32 -23.57 -5.19
C SER A 104 -7.85 -23.07 -3.85
N TYR A 105 -8.15 -21.76 -3.68
CA TYR A 105 -8.66 -21.22 -2.41
C TYR A 105 -9.89 -21.96 -1.85
N PRO A 106 -10.92 -22.32 -2.66
CA PRO A 106 -12.05 -23.12 -2.17
C PRO A 106 -11.61 -24.40 -1.45
N PHE A 107 -10.56 -25.07 -1.95
CA PHE A 107 -10.02 -26.28 -1.35
C PHE A 107 -9.43 -26.02 0.05
N PHE A 108 -8.61 -24.97 0.22
CA PHE A 108 -8.07 -24.59 1.53
C PHE A 108 -9.19 -24.24 2.53
N LEU A 109 -10.16 -23.45 2.07
CA LEU A 109 -11.22 -22.90 2.91
C LEU A 109 -12.14 -23.98 3.47
N LYS A 110 -12.52 -24.99 2.66
CA LYS A 110 -13.33 -26.14 3.12
C LYS A 110 -12.65 -26.95 4.23
N GLN A 111 -11.32 -26.90 4.30
CA GLN A 111 -10.52 -27.58 5.32
C GLN A 111 -10.33 -26.72 6.58
N GLY A 112 -10.98 -25.55 6.66
CA GLY A 112 -10.85 -24.62 7.79
C GLY A 112 -9.61 -23.73 7.77
N ILE A 113 -8.84 -23.73 6.67
CA ILE A 113 -7.67 -22.86 6.53
C ILE A 113 -8.14 -21.49 6.03
N SER A 114 -8.03 -20.47 6.88
CA SER A 114 -8.26 -19.08 6.50
C SER A 114 -7.23 -18.59 5.48
N ILE A 115 -7.59 -17.55 4.73
CA ILE A 115 -6.73 -16.94 3.70
C ILE A 115 -6.61 -15.44 3.93
N VAL A 116 -5.39 -14.92 3.83
CA VAL A 116 -5.09 -13.48 3.66
C VAL A 116 -4.32 -13.31 2.37
N THR A 117 -4.69 -12.33 1.53
CA THR A 117 -4.02 -12.16 0.24
C THR A 117 -4.16 -10.75 -0.38
N PRO A 118 -3.14 -10.23 -1.09
CA PRO A 118 -3.28 -9.13 -2.04
C PRO A 118 -3.63 -9.62 -3.47
N ASN A 119 -3.79 -10.93 -3.70
CA ASN A 119 -4.02 -11.52 -5.01
C ASN A 119 -5.44 -11.21 -5.52
N LYS A 120 -5.54 -10.22 -6.41
CA LYS A 120 -6.81 -9.80 -7.02
C LYS A 120 -7.50 -10.91 -7.81
N LYS A 121 -6.75 -11.87 -8.38
CA LYS A 121 -7.28 -12.84 -9.35
C LYS A 121 -8.37 -13.73 -8.76
N GLY A 122 -8.28 -14.10 -7.47
CA GLY A 122 -9.33 -14.87 -6.80
C GLY A 122 -10.67 -14.13 -6.73
N PHE A 123 -10.65 -12.80 -6.75
CA PHE A 123 -11.84 -11.97 -6.52
C PHE A 123 -12.32 -11.23 -7.75
N SER A 124 -11.48 -11.14 -8.78
CA SER A 124 -11.77 -10.38 -10.00
C SER A 124 -11.79 -11.23 -11.27
N TYR A 125 -11.35 -12.48 -11.28
CA TYR A 125 -11.32 -13.31 -12.49
C TYR A 125 -12.74 -13.81 -12.81
N ASP A 126 -13.02 -15.10 -12.65
CA ASP A 126 -14.34 -15.66 -12.85
C ASP A 126 -15.26 -15.35 -11.66
N ILE A 127 -16.54 -15.09 -11.92
CA ILE A 127 -17.53 -14.86 -10.87
C ILE A 127 -17.83 -16.14 -10.06
N SER A 128 -17.77 -17.32 -10.69
CA SER A 128 -17.91 -18.61 -10.00
C SER A 128 -16.81 -18.79 -8.97
N LEU A 129 -15.55 -18.45 -9.30
CA LEU A 129 -14.44 -18.52 -8.34
C LEU A 129 -14.69 -17.62 -7.13
N PHE A 130 -15.13 -16.38 -7.34
CA PHE A 130 -15.49 -15.48 -6.25
C PHE A 130 -16.57 -16.11 -5.34
N ASN A 131 -17.65 -16.61 -5.94
CA ASN A 131 -18.75 -17.24 -5.20
C ASN A 131 -18.28 -18.50 -4.44
N ASP A 132 -17.50 -19.35 -5.08
CA ASP A 132 -16.97 -20.59 -4.51
C ASP A 132 -16.03 -20.33 -3.34
N ILE A 133 -15.22 -19.26 -3.40
CA ILE A 133 -14.37 -18.82 -2.30
C ILE A 133 -15.22 -18.51 -1.06
N PHE A 134 -16.23 -17.65 -1.17
CA PHE A 134 -17.03 -17.26 -0.01
C PHE A 134 -17.97 -18.38 0.47
N ALA A 135 -18.50 -19.19 -0.44
CA ALA A 135 -19.28 -20.39 -0.08
C ALA A 135 -18.42 -21.40 0.69
N SER A 136 -17.21 -21.66 0.22
CA SER A 136 -16.26 -22.59 0.86
C SER A 136 -15.74 -22.06 2.20
N ALA A 137 -15.56 -20.75 2.33
CA ALA A 137 -15.21 -20.13 3.60
C ALA A 137 -16.30 -20.36 4.66
N ALA A 138 -17.57 -20.21 4.28
CA ALA A 138 -18.70 -20.50 5.15
C ALA A 138 -18.77 -22.00 5.52
N GLU A 139 -18.60 -22.89 4.54
CA GLU A 139 -18.62 -24.35 4.75
C GLU A 139 -17.54 -24.82 5.74
N GLY A 140 -16.31 -24.34 5.60
CA GLY A 140 -15.19 -24.73 6.44
C GLY A 140 -15.03 -23.92 7.73
N ASN A 141 -15.94 -22.98 8.04
CA ASN A 141 -15.80 -22.02 9.15
C ASN A 141 -14.44 -21.28 9.12
N ALA A 142 -14.01 -20.97 7.89
CA ALA A 142 -12.80 -20.25 7.58
C ALA A 142 -13.13 -18.79 7.23
N LEU A 143 -12.08 -17.99 7.04
CA LEU A 143 -12.20 -16.55 6.83
C LEU A 143 -11.31 -16.15 5.68
N VAL A 144 -11.76 -15.17 4.90
CA VAL A 144 -11.04 -14.65 3.75
C VAL A 144 -10.86 -13.15 3.94
N TYR A 145 -9.60 -12.73 3.99
CA TYR A 145 -9.21 -11.34 4.04
C TYR A 145 -8.44 -10.99 2.77
N HIS A 146 -8.80 -9.87 2.16
CA HIS A 146 -8.21 -9.45 0.90
C HIS A 146 -8.22 -7.92 0.75
N THR A 147 -8.10 -7.19 1.86
CA THR A 147 -8.12 -5.72 1.88
C THR A 147 -7.05 -5.15 0.94
N ALA A 148 -5.88 -5.79 0.87
CA ALA A 148 -4.77 -5.40 0.01
C ALA A 148 -5.06 -5.53 -1.50
N THR A 149 -6.18 -6.11 -1.93
CA THR A 149 -6.55 -6.22 -3.35
C THR A 149 -7.03 -4.90 -3.96
N VAL A 150 -7.52 -3.96 -3.15
CA VAL A 150 -8.07 -2.68 -3.63
C VAL A 150 -7.65 -1.53 -2.72
N GLY A 151 -7.15 -0.45 -3.32
CA GLY A 151 -6.88 0.81 -2.62
C GLY A 151 -5.49 0.93 -1.99
N GLY A 152 -4.61 -0.08 -2.12
CA GLY A 152 -3.28 -0.04 -1.50
C GLY A 152 -3.39 0.20 0.00
N SER A 153 -2.80 1.30 0.50
CA SER A 153 -2.86 1.71 1.91
C SER A 153 -4.28 2.04 2.44
N LEU A 154 -5.25 2.21 1.55
CA LEU A 154 -6.59 2.66 1.90
C LEU A 154 -7.46 1.50 2.42
N PRO A 155 -8.21 1.69 3.53
CA PRO A 155 -9.13 0.68 4.05
C PRO A 155 -10.44 0.65 3.24
N VAL A 156 -10.37 0.51 1.92
CA VAL A 156 -11.53 0.62 1.02
C VAL A 156 -12.52 -0.51 1.28
N LEU A 157 -12.06 -1.76 1.26
CA LEU A 157 -12.94 -2.92 1.43
C LEU A 157 -13.54 -3.02 2.84
N PRO A 158 -12.80 -2.81 3.94
CA PRO A 158 -13.39 -2.72 5.27
C PRO A 158 -14.44 -1.60 5.38
N THR A 159 -14.14 -0.40 4.87
CA THR A 159 -15.10 0.72 4.88
C THR A 159 -16.37 0.37 4.11
N LEU A 160 -16.24 -0.16 2.90
CA LEU A 160 -17.37 -0.57 2.06
C LEU A 160 -18.24 -1.63 2.76
N ARG A 161 -17.60 -2.67 3.31
CA ARG A 161 -18.31 -3.73 4.04
C ARG A 161 -19.04 -3.19 5.27
N ASN A 162 -18.42 -2.28 6.02
CA ASN A 162 -19.04 -1.68 7.20
C ASN A 162 -20.26 -0.82 6.84
N LEU A 163 -20.19 -0.05 5.75
CA LEU A 163 -21.34 0.71 5.25
C LEU A 163 -22.52 -0.24 4.92
N ILE A 164 -22.25 -1.30 4.14
CA ILE A 164 -23.27 -2.30 3.77
C ILE A 164 -23.82 -2.99 5.02
N ALA A 165 -22.97 -3.41 5.96
CA ALA A 165 -23.38 -4.05 7.20
C ALA A 165 -24.23 -3.14 8.10
N ASN A 166 -24.01 -1.83 8.04
CA ASN A 166 -24.82 -0.82 8.73
C ASN A 166 -26.14 -0.50 8.01
N GLY A 167 -26.45 -1.22 6.93
CA GLY A 167 -27.68 -1.06 6.15
C GLY A 167 -27.67 0.15 5.21
N ASP A 168 -26.50 0.71 4.87
CA ASP A 168 -26.41 1.71 3.80
C ASP A 168 -26.56 1.04 2.42
N GLU A 169 -27.34 1.68 1.55
CA GLU A 169 -27.41 1.34 0.12
C GLU A 169 -26.33 2.14 -0.62
N ILE A 170 -25.37 1.46 -1.24
CA ILE A 170 -24.35 2.10 -2.08
C ILE A 170 -24.99 2.48 -3.42
N ILE A 171 -24.89 3.75 -3.80
CA ILE A 171 -25.47 4.25 -5.06
C ILE A 171 -24.40 4.51 -6.12
N ARG A 172 -23.18 4.88 -5.70
CA ARG A 172 -22.07 5.17 -6.59
C ARG A 172 -20.73 4.99 -5.89
N ILE A 173 -19.75 4.47 -6.61
CA ILE A 173 -18.33 4.48 -6.20
C ILE A 173 -17.53 5.11 -7.33
N GLU A 174 -16.65 6.05 -7.00
CA GLU A 174 -15.74 6.68 -7.96
C GLU A 174 -14.35 6.82 -7.36
N GLY A 175 -13.32 6.84 -8.19
CA GLY A 175 -11.98 7.09 -7.68
C GLY A 175 -10.87 7.00 -8.71
N VAL A 176 -9.67 7.24 -8.21
CA VAL A 176 -8.39 6.98 -8.89
C VAL A 176 -7.69 5.90 -8.08
N LEU A 177 -7.63 4.69 -8.65
CA LEU A 177 -7.13 3.48 -7.98
C LEU A 177 -5.78 3.01 -8.52
N SER A 178 -5.10 3.82 -9.33
CA SER A 178 -3.74 3.57 -9.79
C SER A 178 -2.85 4.76 -9.40
N GLY A 179 -1.87 4.50 -8.53
CA GLY A 179 -0.89 5.51 -8.14
C GLY A 179 -0.03 5.96 -9.33
N THR A 180 0.39 4.98 -10.14
CA THR A 180 1.15 5.19 -11.39
C THR A 180 0.41 6.13 -12.35
N LEU A 181 -0.85 5.82 -12.65
CA LEU A 181 -1.65 6.68 -13.54
C LEU A 181 -1.97 8.03 -12.89
N SER A 182 -2.21 8.08 -11.57
CA SER A 182 -2.43 9.35 -10.88
C SER A 182 -1.25 10.29 -11.09
N LEU A 183 -0.02 9.82 -10.84
CA LEU A 183 1.17 10.65 -11.00
C LEU A 183 1.32 11.15 -12.45
N LEU A 184 1.19 10.25 -13.43
CA LEU A 184 1.29 10.61 -14.84
C LEU A 184 0.27 11.68 -15.25
N PHE A 185 -0.99 11.59 -14.79
CA PHE A 185 -2.02 12.59 -15.11
C PHE A 185 -1.86 13.89 -14.31
N ASP A 186 -1.37 13.83 -13.08
CA ASP A 186 -1.06 15.00 -12.27
C ASP A 186 0.07 15.82 -12.92
N GLU A 187 1.05 15.18 -13.57
CA GLU A 187 2.10 15.84 -14.35
C GLU A 187 1.65 16.26 -15.76
N TYR A 188 0.81 15.46 -16.43
CA TYR A 188 0.37 15.73 -17.81
C TYR A 188 -0.62 16.90 -17.92
N VAL A 189 -1.55 16.99 -16.96
CA VAL A 189 -2.56 18.06 -16.84
C VAL A 189 -2.69 18.46 -15.36
N PRO A 190 -1.73 19.25 -14.84
CA PRO A 190 -1.74 19.68 -13.45
C PRO A 190 -2.92 20.61 -13.16
N ALA A 191 -3.35 20.68 -11.90
CA ALA A 191 -4.43 21.58 -11.50
C ALA A 191 -4.11 23.07 -11.75
N SER A 192 -2.82 23.42 -11.81
CA SER A 192 -2.32 24.77 -12.08
C SER A 192 -2.38 25.18 -13.55
N GLY A 193 -2.67 24.27 -14.49
CA GLY A 193 -2.76 24.59 -15.91
C GLY A 193 -2.30 23.46 -16.83
N THR A 194 -1.51 23.80 -17.85
CA THR A 194 -1.01 22.84 -18.84
C THR A 194 0.48 22.60 -18.69
N SER A 195 0.90 21.34 -18.71
CA SER A 195 2.31 20.97 -18.89
C SER A 195 2.67 20.93 -20.38
N ASP A 196 3.87 21.38 -20.74
CA ASP A 196 4.44 21.25 -22.09
C ASP A 196 5.02 19.84 -22.35
N GLN A 197 5.06 18.98 -21.32
CA GLN A 197 5.59 17.63 -21.46
C GLN A 197 4.67 16.74 -22.30
N THR A 198 5.30 15.89 -23.12
CA THR A 198 4.60 14.84 -23.86
C THR A 198 4.32 13.66 -22.95
N TRP A 199 3.24 12.93 -23.22
CA TRP A 199 2.92 11.70 -22.49
C TRP A 199 4.02 10.66 -22.55
N SER A 200 4.65 10.50 -23.72
CA SER A 200 5.77 9.57 -23.89
C SER A 200 6.96 9.96 -23.01
N SER A 201 7.23 11.26 -22.83
CA SER A 201 8.28 11.73 -21.91
C SER A 201 7.97 11.37 -20.47
N LEU A 202 6.71 11.56 -20.04
CA LEU A 202 6.26 11.24 -18.68
C LEU A 202 6.34 9.73 -18.39
N VAL A 203 5.85 8.90 -19.31
CA VAL A 203 5.94 7.43 -19.21
C VAL A 203 7.40 6.97 -19.15
N ASN A 204 8.27 7.51 -20.01
CA ASN A 204 9.70 7.17 -20.00
C ASN A 204 10.38 7.61 -18.70
N HIS A 205 10.00 8.77 -18.16
CA HIS A 205 10.52 9.23 -16.87
C HIS A 205 10.07 8.29 -15.74
N ALA A 206 8.78 7.96 -15.67
CA ALA A 206 8.21 7.05 -14.67
C ALA A 206 8.85 5.65 -14.72
N LEU A 207 9.15 5.13 -15.92
CA LEU A 207 9.91 3.89 -16.11
C LEU A 207 11.34 4.02 -15.57
N LYS A 208 12.04 5.11 -15.88
CA LYS A 208 13.44 5.33 -15.47
C LYS A 208 13.60 5.37 -13.95
N ILE A 209 12.63 5.97 -13.24
CA ILE A 209 12.64 6.06 -11.77
C ILE A 209 12.02 4.83 -11.09
N GLY A 210 11.56 3.82 -11.85
CA GLY A 210 11.01 2.57 -11.30
C GLY A 210 9.57 2.67 -10.79
N PHE A 211 8.78 3.65 -11.24
CA PHE A 211 7.39 3.86 -10.82
C PHE A 211 6.36 3.08 -11.65
N MET A 212 6.81 2.45 -12.74
CA MET A 212 6.01 1.60 -13.62
C MET A 212 6.58 0.18 -13.63
N GLU A 213 5.75 -0.78 -14.03
CA GLU A 213 6.19 -2.13 -14.35
C GLU A 213 7.25 -2.13 -15.48
N PRO A 214 8.14 -3.15 -15.54
CA PRO A 214 9.15 -3.25 -16.61
C PRO A 214 8.56 -3.18 -18.02
N ASP A 215 7.31 -3.64 -18.19
CA ASP A 215 6.49 -3.37 -19.36
C ASP A 215 5.40 -2.35 -19.01
N PRO A 216 5.50 -1.08 -19.47
CA PRO A 216 4.53 -0.03 -19.12
C PRO A 216 3.11 -0.33 -19.60
N ARG A 217 2.94 -1.26 -20.55
CA ARG A 217 1.61 -1.67 -21.03
C ARG A 217 0.79 -2.31 -19.93
N ASP A 218 1.42 -2.91 -18.92
CA ASP A 218 0.72 -3.54 -17.80
C ASP A 218 -0.01 -2.52 -16.91
N ASP A 219 0.54 -1.31 -16.78
CA ASP A 219 -0.09 -0.17 -16.10
C ASP A 219 -1.07 0.58 -17.00
N LEU A 220 -0.70 0.79 -18.27
CA LEU A 220 -1.43 1.65 -19.21
C LEU A 220 -2.68 1.02 -19.83
N ASN A 221 -2.82 -0.31 -19.80
CA ASN A 221 -3.99 -0.98 -20.38
C ASN A 221 -5.28 -0.84 -19.54
N GLY A 222 -5.21 -0.32 -18.32
CA GLY A 222 -6.37 -0.12 -17.43
C GLY A 222 -6.91 -1.38 -16.74
N MET A 223 -6.35 -2.56 -17.01
CA MET A 223 -6.87 -3.84 -16.53
C MET A 223 -6.64 -4.05 -15.02
N ASP A 224 -5.56 -3.53 -14.44
CA ASP A 224 -5.40 -3.53 -12.98
C ASP A 224 -6.52 -2.73 -12.30
N PHE A 225 -6.86 -1.58 -12.87
CA PHE A 225 -7.98 -0.75 -12.41
C PHE A 225 -9.31 -1.52 -12.55
N ALA A 226 -9.57 -2.10 -13.73
CA ALA A 226 -10.77 -2.88 -13.99
C ALA A 226 -10.94 -4.05 -12.99
N ARG A 227 -9.85 -4.74 -12.63
CA ARG A 227 -9.89 -5.78 -11.59
C ARG A 227 -10.30 -5.21 -10.23
N LYS A 228 -9.75 -4.06 -9.84
CA LYS A 228 -10.12 -3.39 -8.57
C LYS A 228 -11.60 -2.98 -8.55
N LEU A 229 -12.12 -2.41 -9.63
CA LEU A 229 -13.55 -2.10 -9.74
C LEU A 229 -14.43 -3.35 -9.72
N SER A 230 -14.02 -4.43 -10.40
CA SER A 230 -14.76 -5.70 -10.37
C SER A 230 -14.91 -6.23 -8.95
N ILE A 231 -13.85 -6.14 -8.14
CA ILE A 231 -13.88 -6.53 -6.72
C ILE A 231 -14.85 -5.62 -5.94
N LEU A 232 -14.75 -4.30 -6.10
CA LEU A 232 -15.64 -3.35 -5.42
C LEU A 232 -17.11 -3.59 -5.77
N ALA A 233 -17.40 -3.76 -7.06
CA ALA A 233 -18.75 -4.04 -7.57
C ALA A 233 -19.32 -5.33 -6.98
N ARG A 234 -18.53 -6.42 -6.99
CA ARG A 234 -18.94 -7.71 -6.41
C ARG A 234 -19.16 -7.62 -4.90
N VAL A 235 -18.26 -6.97 -4.17
CA VAL A 235 -18.40 -6.77 -2.71
C VAL A 235 -19.64 -5.95 -2.36
N ALA A 236 -20.01 -5.01 -3.22
CA ALA A 236 -21.21 -4.18 -3.06
C ALA A 236 -22.48 -4.79 -3.69
N GLY A 237 -22.44 -6.05 -4.15
CA GLY A 237 -23.61 -6.81 -4.55
C GLY A 237 -23.93 -6.84 -6.05
N LEU A 238 -23.05 -6.33 -6.92
CA LEU A 238 -23.21 -6.47 -8.37
C LEU A 238 -22.61 -7.78 -8.88
N HIS A 239 -23.31 -8.42 -9.82
CA HIS A 239 -22.86 -9.65 -10.47
C HIS A 239 -22.05 -9.33 -11.73
N ILE A 240 -20.74 -9.12 -11.55
CA ILE A 240 -19.80 -8.86 -12.66
C ILE A 240 -19.09 -10.14 -13.04
N ALA A 241 -19.21 -10.59 -14.29
CA ALA A 241 -18.59 -11.84 -14.74
C ALA A 241 -17.05 -11.78 -14.79
N GLY A 242 -16.50 -10.62 -15.17
CA GLY A 242 -15.05 -10.37 -15.21
C GLY A 242 -14.74 -8.90 -15.59
N PRO A 243 -13.47 -8.45 -15.45
CA PRO A 243 -13.06 -7.07 -15.72
C PRO A 243 -13.20 -6.67 -17.21
N GLU A 244 -13.30 -7.64 -18.11
CA GLU A 244 -13.52 -7.45 -19.54
C GLU A 244 -14.99 -7.16 -19.90
N THR A 245 -15.92 -7.25 -18.94
CA THR A 245 -17.37 -7.17 -19.21
C THR A 245 -17.95 -5.76 -19.17
N PHE A 246 -17.12 -4.75 -18.96
CA PHE A 246 -17.50 -3.34 -18.98
C PHE A 246 -16.45 -2.48 -19.70
N PRO A 247 -16.80 -1.26 -20.14
CA PRO A 247 -15.88 -0.39 -20.85
C PRO A 247 -14.62 -0.05 -20.04
N VAL A 248 -13.45 -0.34 -20.61
CA VAL A 248 -12.13 0.04 -20.09
C VAL A 248 -11.38 0.72 -21.22
N GLN A 249 -11.11 2.02 -21.08
CA GLN A 249 -10.34 2.77 -22.04
C GLN A 249 -8.84 2.48 -21.86
N SER A 250 -8.23 1.81 -22.83
CA SER A 250 -6.77 1.59 -22.87
C SER A 250 -6.01 2.90 -23.14
N LEU A 251 -4.78 3.02 -22.63
CA LEU A 251 -3.84 4.11 -22.92
C LEU A 251 -2.64 3.64 -23.76
N ILE A 252 -2.83 2.60 -24.60
CA ILE A 252 -1.83 1.99 -25.50
C ILE A 252 -2.07 2.51 -26.96
N PRO A 253 -1.12 2.42 -27.92
CA PRO A 253 -0.94 3.42 -29.00
C PRO A 253 -2.12 3.83 -29.87
N ASP A 254 -3.06 2.94 -30.18
CA ASP A 254 -4.19 3.31 -31.04
C ASP A 254 -5.16 4.27 -30.31
N GLU A 255 -5.35 4.05 -29.01
CA GLU A 255 -6.21 4.86 -28.13
C GLU A 255 -5.54 6.16 -27.64
N LEU A 256 -4.21 6.22 -27.64
CA LEU A 256 -3.42 7.43 -27.26
C LEU A 256 -3.69 8.63 -28.19
N SER A 257 -4.15 8.39 -29.42
CA SER A 257 -4.50 9.42 -30.39
C SER A 257 -5.56 10.41 -29.88
N GLN A 258 -6.44 9.95 -28.97
CA GLN A 258 -7.52 10.76 -28.41
C GLN A 258 -7.11 11.59 -27.19
N MET A 259 -5.96 11.28 -26.59
CA MET A 259 -5.55 11.85 -25.31
C MET A 259 -5.09 13.31 -25.44
N ALA A 260 -4.45 13.67 -26.55
CA ALA A 260 -4.11 15.06 -26.86
C ALA A 260 -5.38 15.93 -27.03
N ALA A 261 -6.36 15.43 -27.78
CA ALA A 261 -7.66 16.10 -27.95
C ALA A 261 -8.42 16.20 -26.61
N ALA A 262 -8.38 15.14 -25.79
CA ALA A 262 -9.00 15.16 -24.46
C ALA A 262 -8.35 16.19 -23.53
N LYS A 263 -7.02 16.36 -23.60
CA LYS A 263 -6.29 17.42 -22.87
C LYS A 263 -6.69 18.80 -23.36
N GLU A 264 -6.71 19.05 -24.67
CA GLU A 264 -7.12 20.34 -25.22
C GLU A 264 -8.55 20.72 -24.81
N GLU A 265 -9.47 19.76 -24.82
CA GLU A 265 -10.85 19.99 -24.39
C GLU A 265 -10.95 20.24 -22.88
N ALA A 266 -10.18 19.52 -22.05
CA ALA A 266 -10.11 19.78 -20.61
C ALA A 266 -9.73 21.23 -20.32
N VAL A 267 -8.68 21.70 -20.98
CA VAL A 267 -8.15 23.07 -20.84
C VAL A 267 -9.18 24.10 -21.31
N ARG A 268 -9.84 23.85 -22.43
CA ARG A 268 -10.89 24.73 -22.97
C ARG A 268 -12.07 24.87 -22.01
N GLN A 269 -12.38 23.82 -21.26
CA GLN A 269 -13.47 23.78 -20.27
C GLN A 269 -13.03 24.23 -18.86
N ASP A 270 -11.78 24.66 -18.66
CA ASP A 270 -11.20 24.97 -17.35
C ASP A 270 -11.21 23.79 -16.36
N LYS A 271 -11.06 22.56 -16.88
CA LYS A 271 -11.06 21.29 -16.16
C LYS A 271 -9.70 20.61 -16.20
N VAL A 272 -9.52 19.60 -15.36
CA VAL A 272 -8.36 18.70 -15.42
C VAL A 272 -8.75 17.35 -16.02
N LEU A 273 -7.78 16.68 -16.64
CA LEU A 273 -7.96 15.33 -17.19
C LEU A 273 -7.47 14.30 -16.18
N ARG A 274 -8.30 13.32 -15.83
CA ARG A 274 -7.95 12.24 -14.90
C ARG A 274 -8.42 10.89 -15.41
N TYR A 275 -7.69 9.83 -15.05
CA TYR A 275 -8.08 8.46 -15.37
C TYR A 275 -8.84 7.85 -14.19
N ILE A 276 -10.15 7.72 -14.35
CA ILE A 276 -11.11 7.43 -13.27
C ILE A 276 -11.82 6.12 -13.52
N GLY A 277 -12.10 5.42 -12.42
CA GLY A 277 -13.05 4.32 -12.39
C GLY A 277 -14.34 4.75 -11.72
N SER A 278 -15.48 4.36 -12.28
CA SER A 278 -16.80 4.61 -11.69
C SER A 278 -17.69 3.38 -11.74
N ILE A 279 -18.49 3.21 -10.69
CA ILE A 279 -19.55 2.22 -10.57
C ILE A 279 -20.81 2.98 -10.17
N ASP A 280 -21.84 2.94 -11.02
CA ASP A 280 -23.19 3.42 -10.71
C ASP A 280 -24.07 2.21 -10.43
N PHE A 281 -24.50 2.05 -9.18
CA PHE A 281 -25.33 0.93 -8.75
C PHE A 281 -26.80 1.09 -9.14
N THR A 282 -27.24 2.32 -9.45
CA THR A 282 -28.60 2.59 -9.91
C THR A 282 -28.77 2.13 -11.35
N SER A 283 -27.80 2.44 -12.22
CA SER A 283 -27.81 2.01 -13.61
C SER A 283 -27.06 0.70 -13.88
N GLN A 284 -26.38 0.15 -12.86
CA GLN A 284 -25.48 -1.02 -12.95
C GLN A 284 -24.38 -0.86 -14.00
N LYS A 285 -23.92 0.38 -14.23
CA LYS A 285 -22.87 0.69 -15.18
C LYS A 285 -21.53 0.83 -14.48
N ILE A 286 -20.51 0.24 -15.08
CA ILE A 286 -19.12 0.36 -14.66
C ILE A 286 -18.35 0.91 -15.85
N LYS A 287 -17.41 1.82 -15.60
CA LYS A 287 -16.46 2.27 -16.63
C LYS A 287 -15.12 2.65 -16.00
N VAL A 288 -14.07 2.49 -16.79
CA VAL A 288 -12.73 3.02 -16.51
C VAL A 288 -12.28 3.83 -17.73
N GLY A 289 -11.84 5.07 -17.51
CA GLY A 289 -11.32 5.89 -18.60
C GLY A 289 -11.02 7.33 -18.23
N LEU A 290 -10.74 8.12 -19.26
CA LEU A 290 -10.47 9.55 -19.14
C LEU A 290 -11.75 10.32 -18.82
N GLU A 291 -11.68 11.18 -17.82
CA GLU A 291 -12.77 12.05 -17.40
C GLU A 291 -12.26 13.48 -17.20
N HIS A 292 -13.13 14.44 -17.52
CA HIS A 292 -12.92 15.87 -17.28
C HIS A 292 -13.47 16.25 -15.91
N ILE A 293 -12.58 16.71 -15.02
CA ILE A 293 -12.89 16.96 -13.62
C ILE A 293 -12.78 18.44 -13.29
N GLU A 294 -13.77 18.92 -12.54
CA GLU A 294 -13.76 20.29 -12.02
C GLU A 294 -12.52 20.52 -11.14
N LYS A 295 -11.87 21.67 -11.29
CA LYS A 295 -10.64 21.99 -10.54
C LYS A 295 -10.82 21.95 -9.02
N ASP A 296 -12.04 22.16 -8.54
CA ASP A 296 -12.35 22.12 -7.12
C ASP A 296 -12.60 20.74 -6.54
N ASP A 297 -12.82 19.74 -7.39
CA ASP A 297 -13.05 18.35 -6.98
C ASP A 297 -11.82 17.78 -6.25
N PRO A 298 -12.01 16.98 -5.17
CA PRO A 298 -10.91 16.30 -4.50
C PRO A 298 -10.01 15.46 -5.41
N ILE A 299 -10.54 14.90 -6.51
CA ILE A 299 -9.81 14.12 -7.52
C ILE A 299 -8.89 15.03 -8.36
N ALA A 300 -9.25 16.29 -8.57
CA ALA A 300 -8.39 17.23 -9.29
C ALA A 300 -7.15 17.65 -8.50
N LYS A 301 -7.24 17.57 -7.16
CA LYS A 301 -6.20 17.97 -6.20
C LYS A 301 -5.35 16.79 -5.72
N LEU A 302 -5.20 15.77 -6.57
CA LEU A 302 -4.28 14.65 -6.32
C LEU A 302 -2.84 15.08 -6.61
N ASN A 303 -1.91 14.35 -5.99
CA ASN A 303 -0.47 14.46 -6.22
C ASN A 303 0.14 13.06 -6.09
N GLY A 304 -0.07 12.22 -7.12
CA GLY A 304 0.33 10.82 -7.15
C GLY A 304 -0.41 9.92 -6.14
N SER A 305 -1.50 10.40 -5.56
CA SER A 305 -2.27 9.71 -4.52
C SER A 305 -3.48 8.97 -5.10
N GLN A 306 -3.91 7.90 -4.43
CA GLN A 306 -5.18 7.25 -4.72
C GLN A 306 -6.31 7.93 -3.94
N ILE A 307 -7.52 7.87 -4.50
CA ILE A 307 -8.74 8.35 -3.84
C ILE A 307 -9.92 7.45 -4.21
N VAL A 308 -10.80 7.19 -3.24
CA VAL A 308 -12.07 6.51 -3.43
C VAL A 308 -13.16 7.27 -2.72
N SER A 309 -14.22 7.60 -3.45
CA SER A 309 -15.43 8.24 -2.97
C SER A 309 -16.58 7.22 -3.03
N ILE A 310 -17.18 6.92 -1.88
CA ILE A 310 -18.32 6.00 -1.76
C ILE A 310 -19.56 6.82 -1.42
N TYR A 311 -20.51 6.86 -2.35
CA TYR A 311 -21.79 7.54 -2.19
C TYR A 311 -22.85 6.56 -1.72
N THR A 312 -23.63 6.96 -0.73
CA THR A 312 -24.73 6.15 -0.19
C THR A 312 -26.05 6.85 -0.44
N LYS A 313 -27.15 6.10 -0.42
CA LYS A 313 -28.50 6.67 -0.49
C LYS A 313 -28.85 7.53 0.73
N ARG A 314 -28.23 7.25 1.87
CA ARG A 314 -28.44 8.00 3.13
C ARG A 314 -27.86 9.41 3.05
N ASP A 315 -26.71 9.56 2.40
CA ASP A 315 -26.11 10.85 2.09
C ASP A 315 -25.59 10.84 0.64
N PRO A 316 -26.44 11.23 -0.33
CA PRO A 316 -26.10 11.14 -1.75
C PRO A 316 -25.15 12.25 -2.22
N VAL A 317 -24.92 13.29 -1.42
CA VAL A 317 -24.12 14.47 -1.80
C VAL A 317 -22.79 14.54 -1.06
N ASN A 318 -22.69 13.98 0.16
CA ASN A 318 -21.41 13.91 0.90
C ASN A 318 -20.91 12.45 0.95
N PRO A 319 -20.04 12.04 0.01
CA PRO A 319 -19.48 10.69 0.02
C PRO A 319 -18.52 10.47 1.18
N VAL A 320 -18.31 9.20 1.54
CA VAL A 320 -17.13 8.80 2.31
C VAL A 320 -15.93 8.82 1.38
N ILE A 321 -14.97 9.70 1.68
CA ILE A 321 -13.74 9.87 0.88
C ILE A 321 -12.56 9.24 1.61
N LEU A 322 -11.88 8.32 0.94
CA LEU A 322 -10.62 7.72 1.36
C LEU A 322 -9.51 8.19 0.43
N LYS A 323 -8.49 8.90 0.94
CA LYS A 323 -7.35 9.40 0.17
C LYS A 323 -6.03 9.01 0.83
N GLY A 324 -5.02 8.67 0.04
CA GLY A 324 -3.73 8.23 0.55
C GLY A 324 -2.79 7.73 -0.54
N GLY A 325 -1.59 7.32 -0.13
CA GLY A 325 -0.53 6.92 -1.05
C GLY A 325 -0.89 5.70 -1.92
N GLY A 326 -0.16 5.62 -3.04
CA GLY A 326 -0.13 4.49 -3.98
C GLY A 326 0.25 3.14 -3.35
N GLY A 327 0.35 2.11 -4.19
CA GLY A 327 0.81 0.77 -3.80
C GLY A 327 2.30 0.69 -3.45
N GLY A 328 2.94 -0.43 -3.81
CA GLY A 328 4.31 -0.76 -3.43
C GLY A 328 4.37 -1.89 -2.41
N GLY A 329 5.46 -2.66 -2.41
CA GLY A 329 5.53 -3.91 -1.65
C GLY A 329 5.37 -3.71 -0.15
N GLU A 330 6.00 -2.69 0.41
CA GLU A 330 5.93 -2.37 1.85
C GLU A 330 4.51 -1.96 2.30
N ILE A 331 3.85 -1.11 1.52
CA ILE A 331 2.48 -0.67 1.80
C ILE A 331 1.49 -1.83 1.65
N THR A 332 1.65 -2.64 0.61
CA THR A 332 0.81 -3.82 0.37
C THR A 332 1.00 -4.85 1.49
N ALA A 333 2.24 -5.08 1.93
CA ALA A 333 2.55 -5.95 3.06
C ALA A 333 1.91 -5.47 4.37
N ARG A 334 1.84 -4.14 4.62
CA ARG A 334 1.11 -3.59 5.78
C ARG A 334 -0.37 -3.88 5.73
N CYS A 335 -0.96 -3.90 4.54
CA CYS A 335 -2.37 -4.22 4.36
C CYS A 335 -2.63 -5.71 4.62
N VAL A 336 -1.76 -6.58 4.10
CA VAL A 336 -1.74 -8.02 4.40
C VAL A 336 -1.54 -8.25 5.91
N MET A 337 -0.64 -7.51 6.54
CA MET A 337 -0.40 -7.57 7.98
C MET A 337 -1.64 -7.15 8.78
N SER A 338 -2.32 -6.07 8.38
CA SER A 338 -3.56 -5.61 9.01
C SER A 338 -4.66 -6.67 8.96
N ASP A 339 -4.82 -7.32 7.80
CA ASP A 339 -5.75 -8.43 7.62
C ASP A 339 -5.38 -9.64 8.49
N LEU A 340 -4.10 -9.97 8.56
CA LEU A 340 -3.59 -11.02 9.43
C LEU A 340 -3.87 -10.70 10.90
N LEU A 341 -3.56 -9.48 11.37
CA LEU A 341 -3.81 -9.04 12.75
C LEU A 341 -5.30 -9.06 13.11
N GLN A 342 -6.18 -8.68 12.18
CA GLN A 342 -7.62 -8.80 12.38
C GLN A 342 -8.01 -10.27 12.59
N TRP A 343 -7.53 -11.18 11.75
CA TRP A 343 -7.77 -12.61 11.94
C TRP A 343 -7.21 -13.14 13.27
N LEU A 344 -5.97 -12.74 13.61
CA LEU A 344 -5.32 -13.10 14.88
C LEU A 344 -6.16 -12.65 16.07
N SER A 345 -6.66 -11.42 16.06
CA SER A 345 -7.44 -10.84 17.16
C SER A 345 -8.70 -11.66 17.48
N MET A 346 -9.42 -12.14 16.45
CA MET A 346 -10.62 -12.95 16.64
C MET A 346 -10.33 -14.35 17.19
N ARG A 347 -9.09 -14.84 17.03
CA ARG A 347 -8.66 -16.17 17.50
C ARG A 347 -7.89 -16.13 18.82
N MET A 348 -7.27 -14.99 19.15
CA MET A 348 -6.57 -14.74 20.40
C MET A 348 -7.49 -14.21 21.51
N LEU A 349 -8.67 -13.69 21.18
CA LEU A 349 -9.75 -13.36 22.13
C LEU A 349 -10.44 -14.63 22.66
N VAL A 350 -9.68 -15.50 23.32
CA VAL A 350 -10.18 -16.21 24.50
C VAL A 350 -9.55 -15.48 25.69
N ILE A 351 -10.15 -14.36 26.08
CA ILE A 351 -9.85 -13.76 27.38
C ILE A 351 -10.33 -14.78 28.41
N ASP A 352 -9.38 -15.39 29.09
CA ASP A 352 -9.61 -16.24 30.25
C ASP A 352 -10.50 -15.50 31.26
N PRO A 353 -11.71 -16.00 31.60
CA PRO A 353 -12.54 -15.42 32.65
C PRO A 353 -11.85 -15.36 34.02
N ALA A 354 -10.76 -16.11 34.20
CA ALA A 354 -9.95 -16.12 35.43
C ALA A 354 -8.83 -15.07 35.43
N SER A 355 -8.53 -14.44 34.29
CA SER A 355 -7.79 -13.17 34.31
C SER A 355 -8.81 -12.09 34.64
N GLY A 356 -8.73 -11.55 35.87
CA GLY A 356 -9.64 -10.54 36.39
C GLY A 356 -9.92 -9.40 35.39
N PRO A 357 -10.98 -8.61 35.63
CA PRO A 357 -11.53 -7.71 34.63
C PRO A 357 -10.42 -6.95 33.92
N PRO A 358 -10.49 -6.79 32.58
CA PRO A 358 -9.48 -6.08 31.82
C PRO A 358 -9.18 -4.81 32.60
N ARG A 359 -7.90 -4.61 32.99
CA ARG A 359 -7.48 -3.38 33.66
C ARG A 359 -8.18 -2.27 32.93
N LYS A 360 -9.10 -1.58 33.61
CA LYS A 360 -9.83 -0.45 33.06
C LYS A 360 -8.79 0.42 32.38
N ILE A 361 -8.75 0.42 31.06
CA ILE A 361 -8.22 1.57 30.34
C ILE A 361 -9.23 2.64 30.70
N SER A 362 -8.86 3.49 31.66
CA SER A 362 -9.67 4.60 32.09
C SER A 362 -9.88 5.48 30.87
N LEU A 363 -11.08 5.43 30.29
CA LEU A 363 -11.53 6.35 29.23
C LEU A 363 -11.81 7.77 29.78
N ASN A 364 -11.39 8.07 31.00
CA ASN A 364 -11.31 9.42 31.54
C ASN A 364 -9.85 9.77 31.80
N ALA A 365 -9.17 10.24 30.77
CA ALA A 365 -8.06 11.17 30.88
C ALA A 365 -8.28 12.22 29.80
N HIS A 366 -8.91 13.34 30.17
CA HIS A 366 -8.64 14.57 29.45
C HIS A 366 -7.11 14.78 29.46
N PRO A 367 -6.48 15.14 28.33
CA PRO A 367 -5.10 15.61 28.39
C PRO A 367 -5.07 16.82 29.34
N PRO A 368 -4.09 16.93 30.26
CA PRO A 368 -3.94 18.17 31.00
C PRO A 368 -3.65 19.31 30.00
N PRO A 369 -4.11 20.54 30.28
CA PRO A 369 -3.73 21.67 29.44
C PRO A 369 -2.21 21.79 29.44
N LEU A 370 -1.62 21.78 28.25
CA LEU A 370 -0.20 22.08 28.06
C LEU A 370 0.08 23.51 28.55
N GLN A 371 0.56 23.64 29.78
CA GLN A 371 1.22 24.87 30.24
C GLN A 371 2.60 24.94 29.57
N LEU A 372 2.69 25.82 28.57
CA LEU A 372 3.96 26.30 28.03
C LEU A 372 4.75 26.99 29.15
N THR A 373 5.72 26.27 29.74
CA THR A 373 6.74 26.88 30.59
C THR A 373 7.92 27.26 29.70
N ILE A 374 8.04 28.54 29.40
CA ILE A 374 9.21 29.11 28.72
C ILE A 374 10.39 29.05 29.71
N LYS A 375 11.34 28.14 29.48
CA LYS A 375 12.68 28.23 30.07
C LYS A 375 13.56 29.04 29.13
N MET A 376 13.83 30.28 29.51
CA MET A 376 14.89 31.11 28.94
C MET A 376 16.24 30.50 29.32
N ALA A 377 16.96 29.96 28.36
CA ALA A 377 18.38 29.66 28.48
C ALA A 377 19.15 30.77 27.75
N SER A 378 20.14 31.31 28.47
CA SER A 378 20.98 32.46 28.14
C SER A 378 21.79 32.30 26.87
N GLN A 379 21.98 33.42 26.19
CA GLN A 379 22.94 33.61 25.10
C GLN A 379 24.37 33.45 25.62
N ASP A 380 25.18 32.68 24.89
CA ASP A 380 26.60 32.94 24.76
C ASP A 380 26.91 33.19 23.28
N SER A 381 27.58 34.32 23.06
CA SER A 381 27.90 34.93 21.79
C SER A 381 29.28 34.48 21.28
N SER A 382 29.36 34.04 20.02
CA SER A 382 30.50 34.36 19.16
C SER A 382 30.10 34.30 17.68
N SER A 383 30.68 35.22 16.93
CA SER A 383 30.20 35.84 15.69
C SER A 383 30.51 35.05 14.42
N PHE A 384 29.51 34.93 13.53
CA PHE A 384 29.66 35.14 12.08
C PHE A 384 28.40 35.86 11.55
N GLN A 385 28.60 37.00 10.90
CA GLN A 385 27.56 37.91 10.42
C GLN A 385 27.06 37.52 9.03
N GLY A 386 25.76 37.32 8.94
CA GLY A 386 24.92 37.13 7.75
C GLY A 386 23.58 36.65 8.30
N SER A 387 22.45 37.26 7.95
CA SER A 387 21.15 36.97 8.59
C SER A 387 20.87 35.46 8.63
N THR A 388 20.98 34.86 9.82
CA THR A 388 20.82 33.42 10.02
C THR A 388 19.34 33.07 9.96
N GLY A 389 18.93 32.57 8.80
CA GLY A 389 17.64 31.92 8.67
C GLY A 389 17.75 30.43 8.98
N ALA A 390 16.63 29.74 8.89
CA ALA A 390 16.63 28.30 8.82
C ALA A 390 15.75 27.87 7.65
N PHE A 391 16.15 26.80 6.97
CA PHE A 391 15.30 26.08 6.03
C PHE A 391 14.72 24.85 6.75
N THR A 392 13.60 24.34 6.27
CA THR A 392 12.98 23.13 6.82
C THR A 392 13.37 21.96 5.92
N ILE A 393 13.93 20.91 6.50
CA ILE A 393 14.12 19.64 5.80
C ILE A 393 13.05 18.64 6.24
N HIS A 394 12.47 17.95 5.27
CA HIS A 394 11.45 16.92 5.42
C HIS A 394 12.07 15.57 5.11
N TYR A 395 11.98 14.65 6.06
CA TYR A 395 12.47 13.28 5.91
C TYR A 395 11.29 12.34 5.71
N PHE A 396 11.39 11.49 4.70
CA PHE A 396 10.36 10.49 4.38
C PHE A 396 10.93 9.08 4.52
N ALA A 397 10.06 8.11 4.81
CA ALA A 397 10.38 6.67 4.88
C ALA A 397 11.70 6.35 5.61
N THR A 398 12.69 5.76 4.91
CA THR A 398 13.99 5.38 5.45
C THR A 398 14.75 6.55 6.07
N ALA A 399 14.65 7.76 5.51
CA ALA A 399 15.26 8.95 6.09
C ALA A 399 14.60 9.34 7.43
N SER A 400 13.26 9.20 7.54
CA SER A 400 12.56 9.49 8.79
C SER A 400 12.89 8.49 9.90
N GLN A 401 13.04 7.21 9.53
CA GLN A 401 13.44 6.14 10.46
C GLN A 401 14.89 6.29 10.89
N TYR A 402 15.80 6.68 9.98
CA TYR A 402 17.21 6.84 10.29
C TYR A 402 17.47 8.03 11.21
N THR A 403 16.74 9.14 11.01
CA THR A 403 16.90 10.38 11.77
C THR A 403 16.02 10.43 13.03
N ASN A 404 15.03 9.54 13.15
CA ASN A 404 13.93 9.61 14.13
C ASN A 404 13.16 10.94 14.08
N LYS A 405 13.10 11.59 12.92
CA LYS A 405 12.41 12.86 12.70
C LYS A 405 11.67 12.85 11.37
N ASN A 406 10.50 13.48 11.32
CA ASN A 406 9.80 13.73 10.06
C ASN A 406 10.21 15.07 9.44
N THR A 407 10.58 16.05 10.28
CA THR A 407 11.09 17.35 9.85
C THR A 407 12.15 17.88 10.81
N GLU A 408 13.06 18.72 10.32
CA GLU A 408 14.05 19.43 11.13
C GLU A 408 14.33 20.81 10.52
N ARG A 409 14.70 21.79 11.35
CA ARG A 409 15.16 23.11 10.88
C ARG A 409 16.68 23.15 10.87
N LEU A 410 17.27 23.49 9.73
CA LEU A 410 18.71 23.55 9.53
C LEU A 410 19.15 24.98 9.17
N PRO A 411 20.38 25.39 9.51
CA PRO A 411 20.86 26.75 9.24
C PRO A 411 20.84 27.10 7.75
N ALA A 412 20.35 28.29 7.43
CA ALA A 412 20.39 28.89 6.09
C ALA A 412 21.11 30.26 6.14
N PRO A 413 21.75 30.70 5.04
CA PRO A 413 21.85 30.00 3.76
C PRO A 413 22.83 28.81 3.80
N LEU A 414 22.52 27.75 3.05
CA LEU A 414 23.36 26.55 2.94
C LEU A 414 23.60 26.21 1.46
N PRO A 415 24.86 26.20 0.97
CA PRO A 415 25.15 25.66 -0.35
C PRO A 415 24.65 24.21 -0.45
N LEU A 416 23.96 23.86 -1.54
CA LEU A 416 23.35 22.54 -1.70
C LEU A 416 24.40 21.42 -1.58
N SER A 417 25.60 21.64 -2.13
CA SER A 417 26.78 20.77 -1.99
C SER A 417 27.22 20.50 -0.54
N ARG A 418 26.80 21.33 0.42
CA ARG A 418 27.08 21.17 1.86
C ARG A 418 25.99 20.42 2.62
N LEU A 419 24.86 20.11 1.99
CA LEU A 419 23.74 19.43 2.64
C LEU A 419 24.10 18.01 3.10
N TYR A 420 24.66 17.19 2.22
CA TYR A 420 25.03 15.81 2.57
C TYR A 420 26.11 15.75 3.67
N PRO A 421 27.21 16.53 3.60
CA PRO A 421 28.17 16.61 4.70
C PRO A 421 27.54 17.04 6.03
N LEU A 422 26.60 18.00 6.02
CA LEU A 422 25.92 18.45 7.23
C LEU A 422 25.03 17.35 7.84
N LEU A 423 24.34 16.59 7.00
CA LEU A 423 23.51 15.47 7.45
C LEU A 423 24.37 14.30 7.95
N GLU A 424 25.51 14.02 7.32
CA GLU A 424 26.47 13.01 7.76
C GLU A 424 27.06 13.32 9.14
N GLU A 425 27.36 14.60 9.41
CA GLU A 425 27.84 15.04 10.72
C GLU A 425 26.78 14.84 11.81
N ARG A 426 25.51 15.10 11.50
CA ARG A 426 24.38 14.96 12.44
C ARG A 426 23.93 13.52 12.63
N TYR A 427 23.97 12.74 11.55
CA TYR A 427 23.47 11.37 11.47
C TYR A 427 24.53 10.50 10.79
N PRO A 428 25.56 10.04 11.53
CA PRO A 428 26.66 9.27 10.95
C PRO A 428 26.18 8.06 10.14
N GLY A 429 26.66 7.93 8.91
CA GLY A 429 26.31 6.88 7.94
C GLY A 429 25.07 7.15 7.10
N ILE A 430 24.37 8.29 7.27
CA ILE A 430 23.14 8.59 6.52
C ILE A 430 23.40 8.74 5.02
N THR A 431 24.57 9.24 4.61
CA THR A 431 24.89 9.45 3.19
C THR A 431 24.89 8.13 2.43
N THR A 432 25.52 7.10 2.98
CA THR A 432 25.64 5.78 2.33
C THR A 432 24.39 4.92 2.52
N LYS A 433 23.70 5.03 3.66
CA LYS A 433 22.56 4.16 3.99
C LYS A 433 21.21 4.71 3.55
N VAL A 434 21.11 6.01 3.29
CA VAL A 434 19.86 6.69 2.97
C VAL A 434 20.03 7.56 1.74
N LEU A 435 20.84 8.62 1.83
CA LEU A 435 20.87 9.70 0.83
C LEU A 435 21.34 9.21 -0.54
N GLY A 436 22.27 8.25 -0.60
CA GLY A 436 22.76 7.67 -1.86
C GLY A 436 21.71 6.89 -2.66
N THR A 437 20.53 6.66 -2.09
CA THR A 437 19.39 6.03 -2.78
C THR A 437 18.17 6.94 -2.87
N CYS A 438 18.19 8.10 -2.24
CA CYS A 438 17.08 9.03 -2.18
C CYS A 438 17.27 10.16 -3.19
N SER A 439 16.17 10.69 -3.71
CA SER A 439 16.16 11.95 -4.45
C SER A 439 15.99 13.12 -3.48
N LEU A 440 16.52 14.29 -3.85
CA LEU A 440 16.30 15.53 -3.11
C LEU A 440 15.36 16.44 -3.89
N SER A 441 14.43 17.11 -3.21
CA SER A 441 13.74 18.27 -3.78
C SER A 441 14.00 19.52 -2.96
N LEU A 442 14.05 20.68 -3.63
CA LEU A 442 14.14 22.00 -3.02
C LEU A 442 13.01 22.86 -3.60
N GLU A 443 12.13 23.38 -2.73
CA GLU A 443 10.91 24.12 -3.14
C GLU A 443 10.00 23.33 -4.11
N GLY A 444 10.03 21.99 -4.02
CA GLY A 444 9.25 21.10 -4.88
C GLY A 444 9.94 20.71 -6.19
N ASP A 445 11.07 21.33 -6.55
CA ASP A 445 11.87 20.92 -7.70
C ASP A 445 12.90 19.86 -7.30
N TYR A 446 13.00 18.77 -8.06
CA TYR A 446 14.08 17.80 -7.86
C TYR A 446 15.43 18.43 -8.22
N VAL A 447 16.42 18.23 -7.35
CA VAL A 447 17.78 18.75 -7.51
C VAL A 447 18.79 17.65 -7.28
N ASP A 448 19.90 17.72 -8.00
CA ASP A 448 21.04 16.83 -7.83
C ASP A 448 22.17 17.59 -7.12
N VAL A 449 22.69 17.04 -6.02
CA VAL A 449 23.69 17.73 -5.19
C VAL A 449 25.02 17.93 -5.91
N GLU A 450 25.34 17.07 -6.89
CA GLU A 450 26.55 17.16 -7.71
C GLU A 450 26.33 18.07 -8.93
N GLU A 451 25.21 17.96 -9.63
CA GLU A 451 24.92 18.79 -10.82
C GLU A 451 24.51 20.23 -10.48
N ASP A 452 23.80 20.44 -9.36
CA ASP A 452 23.31 21.75 -8.89
C ASP A 452 24.18 22.34 -7.75
N ALA A 453 25.49 22.02 -7.73
CA ALA A 453 26.39 22.37 -6.63
C ALA A 453 26.49 23.88 -6.31
N GLU A 454 26.18 24.75 -7.28
CA GLU A 454 26.16 26.22 -7.14
C GLU A 454 24.87 26.75 -6.50
N ARG A 455 23.81 25.92 -6.39
CA ARG A 455 22.53 26.32 -5.78
C ARG A 455 22.68 26.49 -4.27
N VAL A 456 22.01 27.50 -3.71
CA VAL A 456 22.09 27.84 -2.28
C VAL A 456 20.69 27.83 -1.69
N ILE A 457 20.47 26.95 -0.70
CA ILE A 457 19.24 26.85 0.07
C ILE A 457 19.11 28.09 0.95
N GLN A 458 18.04 28.85 0.77
CA GLN A 458 17.76 30.11 1.47
C GLN A 458 16.90 29.91 2.72
N ALA A 459 16.81 30.98 3.52
CA ALA A 459 15.97 31.00 4.70
C ALA A 459 14.48 30.84 4.34
N GLY A 460 13.78 29.93 5.03
CA GLY A 460 12.36 29.69 4.81
C GLY A 460 12.03 28.67 3.73
N GLU A 461 13.03 28.22 2.95
CA GLU A 461 12.83 27.18 1.94
C GLU A 461 12.61 25.79 2.56
N GLU A 462 11.97 24.91 1.80
CA GLU A 462 11.67 23.52 2.13
C GLU A 462 12.50 22.57 1.25
N VAL A 463 13.19 21.64 1.92
CA VAL A 463 13.96 20.57 1.30
C VAL A 463 13.31 19.24 1.65
N ALA A 464 13.16 18.32 0.71
CA ALA A 464 12.68 16.97 1.00
C ALA A 464 13.72 15.91 0.62
N VAL A 465 13.94 14.95 1.52
CA VAL A 465 14.66 13.71 1.23
C VAL A 465 13.63 12.64 0.86
N ILE A 466 13.50 12.40 -0.43
CA ILE A 466 12.45 11.58 -1.03
C ILE A 466 13.02 10.18 -1.29
N PRO A 467 12.48 9.12 -0.66
CA PRO A 467 12.96 7.76 -0.87
C PRO A 467 12.78 7.34 -2.32
N PRO A 468 13.60 6.40 -2.82
CA PRO A 468 13.35 5.80 -4.12
C PRO A 468 12.00 5.08 -4.07
N VAL A 469 11.21 5.24 -5.13
CA VAL A 469 10.00 4.45 -5.33
C VAL A 469 10.41 3.03 -5.71
N SER A 470 9.99 2.03 -4.94
CA SER A 470 10.37 0.63 -5.22
C SER A 470 9.59 0.09 -6.41
N SER A 471 10.31 -0.42 -7.40
CA SER A 471 9.79 -1.22 -8.50
C SER A 471 9.08 -2.46 -7.96
N GLY A 472 7.79 -2.61 -8.31
CA GLY A 472 6.88 -3.67 -7.88
C GLY A 472 7.21 -5.08 -8.35
#